data_AF-A0A645GT98-F1
#
_entry.id   AF-A0A645GT98-F1
#
_cell.length_a   1.000
_cell.length_b   1.000
_cell.length_c   1.000
_cell.angle_alpha   90.00
_cell.angle_beta   90.00
_cell.angle_gamma   90.00
#
_symmetry.space_group_name_H-M   'P 1'
#
loop_
_entity.id
_entity.type
_entity.pdbx_description
1 polymer ?
#
loop_
_entity_poly.entity_id
_entity_poly.type
_entity_poly.pdbx_seq_one_letter_code
_entity_poly.pdbx_strand_id
1 'polypeptide(L)'
;MPCTAKKFEAAREEFCVEGAPNVDAVITTQELIRMIKESGVVFEDLEPEALDMPFGMTSGAGVIFGVTGGVTEAVLRRLASDKSRGGLYTAALTGVRGMKGVKEARVPYLDREVRIAVVSGLSNAESLIQKILSGEERYDFVEVMACPGGCVSGAGQPYSASTGKAERGEGLYAVDRVSSIKRSEENSLVQSLYGDVLKGRVHELLHVDYVKDGGRNV
;
A
#
# COMPACT_ATOMS: atom_id res chain seq x y z
N MET A 1 10.82 -3.86 -5.33
CA MET A 1 10.15 -2.79 -4.56
C MET A 1 10.46 -1.41 -5.14
N PRO A 2 9.53 -0.44 -5.13
CA PRO A 2 9.81 0.93 -5.61
C PRO A 2 10.52 1.81 -4.56
N CYS A 3 10.97 1.25 -3.43
CA CYS A 3 11.39 2.00 -2.25
C CYS A 3 12.69 1.44 -1.66
N THR A 4 13.62 2.32 -1.30
CA THR A 4 14.87 1.97 -0.61
C THR A 4 14.64 1.70 0.88
N ALA A 5 13.68 2.36 1.52
CA ALA A 5 13.35 2.14 2.94
C ALA A 5 12.90 0.70 3.23
N LYS A 6 12.40 -0.03 2.22
CA LYS A 6 12.06 -1.45 2.35
C LYS A 6 13.27 -2.35 2.56
N LYS A 7 14.48 -1.94 2.15
CA LYS A 7 15.72 -2.65 2.51
C LYS A 7 15.98 -2.55 4.02
N PHE A 8 15.76 -1.37 4.59
CA PHE A 8 15.89 -1.17 6.04
C PHE A 8 14.80 -1.94 6.80
N GLU A 9 13.54 -1.85 6.36
CA GLU A 9 12.44 -2.61 6.96
C GLU A 9 12.75 -4.11 6.97
N ALA A 10 13.13 -4.71 5.84
CA ALA A 10 13.45 -6.14 5.76
C ALA A 10 14.61 -6.57 6.68
N ALA A 11 15.52 -5.66 7.02
CA ALA A 11 16.68 -5.94 7.88
C ALA A 11 16.40 -5.76 9.39
N ARG A 12 15.17 -5.43 9.78
CA ARG A 12 14.80 -5.24 11.18
C ARG A 12 14.78 -6.55 11.95
N GLU A 13 15.23 -6.50 13.20
CA GLU A 13 15.31 -7.67 14.08
C GLU A 13 13.95 -8.30 14.36
N GLU A 14 12.88 -7.49 14.40
CA GLU A 14 11.51 -8.00 14.64
C GLU A 14 10.93 -8.77 13.45
N PHE A 15 11.55 -8.71 12.26
CA PHE A 15 11.14 -9.46 11.07
C PHE A 15 12.02 -10.67 10.81
N CYS A 16 12.33 -11.40 11.88
CA CYS A 16 13.13 -12.60 11.89
C CYS A 16 12.42 -13.70 12.69
N VAL A 17 12.30 -14.89 12.12
CA VAL A 17 11.70 -16.07 12.77
C VAL A 17 12.78 -17.14 12.88
N GLU A 18 13.08 -17.58 14.11
CA GLU A 18 14.10 -18.61 14.39
C GLU A 18 15.49 -18.30 13.79
N GLY A 19 15.85 -17.01 13.70
CA GLY A 19 17.12 -16.58 13.13
C GLY A 19 17.13 -16.43 11.60
N ALA A 20 16.01 -16.74 10.93
CA ALA A 20 15.82 -16.52 9.50
C ALA A 20 15.00 -15.24 9.24
N PRO A 21 15.47 -14.32 8.37
CA PRO A 21 14.70 -13.13 8.03
C PRO A 21 13.43 -13.49 7.25
N ASN A 22 12.34 -12.76 7.48
CA ASN A 22 11.10 -12.92 6.71
C ASN A 22 11.27 -12.53 5.23
N VAL A 23 12.23 -11.65 4.94
CA VAL A 23 12.58 -11.20 3.58
C VAL A 23 14.10 -11.18 3.45
N ASP A 24 14.66 -12.11 2.68
CA ASP A 24 16.12 -12.24 2.51
C ASP A 24 16.74 -11.07 1.75
N ALA A 25 16.04 -10.55 0.75
CA ALA A 25 16.56 -9.49 -0.12
C ALA A 25 15.47 -8.57 -0.64
N VAL A 26 15.79 -7.28 -0.71
CA VAL A 26 14.95 -6.27 -1.36
C VAL A 26 15.72 -5.61 -2.49
N ILE A 27 15.26 -5.86 -3.71
CA ILE A 27 15.74 -5.19 -4.92
C ILE A 27 14.80 -4.05 -5.32
N THR A 28 15.37 -2.91 -5.67
CA THR A 28 14.65 -1.76 -6.20
C THR A 28 14.31 -1.96 -7.67
N THR A 29 13.33 -1.20 -8.19
CA THR A 29 13.00 -1.21 -9.61
C THR A 29 14.22 -0.86 -10.48
N GLN A 30 15.03 0.12 -10.07
CA GLN A 30 16.26 0.48 -10.78
C GLN A 30 17.32 -0.64 -10.75
N GLU A 31 17.48 -1.34 -9.63
CA GLU A 31 18.40 -2.48 -9.53
C GLU A 31 17.93 -3.64 -10.44
N LEU A 32 16.63 -3.95 -10.44
CA LEU A 32 16.06 -4.97 -11.34
C LEU A 32 16.27 -4.61 -12.81
N ILE A 33 16.05 -3.34 -13.19
CA ILE A 33 16.31 -2.87 -14.56
C ILE A 33 17.77 -3.07 -14.96
N ARG A 34 18.72 -2.83 -14.05
CA ARG A 34 20.15 -3.08 -14.32
C ARG A 34 20.43 -4.56 -14.51
N MET A 35 19.89 -5.42 -13.64
CA MET A 35 20.05 -6.88 -13.76
C MET A 35 19.57 -7.39 -15.11
N ILE A 36 18.38 -6.97 -15.57
CA ILE A 36 17.82 -7.37 -16.88
C ILE A 36 18.72 -6.92 -18.04
N LYS A 37 19.22 -5.68 -17.98
CA LYS A 37 20.11 -5.14 -19.02
C LYS A 37 21.47 -5.84 -19.04
N GLU A 38 22.04 -6.08 -17.86
CA GLU A 38 23.35 -6.74 -17.71
C GLU A 38 23.31 -8.22 -18.08
N SER A 39 22.15 -8.88 -17.96
CA SER A 39 21.95 -10.25 -18.43
C SER A 39 21.77 -10.36 -19.95
N GLY A 40 21.76 -9.24 -20.69
CA GLY A 40 21.56 -9.22 -22.14
C GLY A 40 20.13 -9.51 -22.59
N VAL A 41 19.15 -9.41 -21.69
CA VAL A 41 17.74 -9.65 -22.01
C VAL A 41 17.15 -8.41 -22.68
N VAL A 42 16.57 -8.59 -23.87
CA VAL A 42 15.80 -7.55 -24.55
C VAL A 42 14.37 -7.60 -24.02
N PHE A 43 14.07 -6.79 -23.01
CA PHE A 43 12.79 -6.84 -22.28
C PHE A 43 11.56 -6.64 -23.18
N GLU A 44 11.69 -5.86 -24.25
CA GLU A 44 10.61 -5.58 -25.21
C GLU A 44 10.20 -6.79 -26.05
N ASP A 45 11.11 -7.77 -26.19
CA ASP A 45 10.90 -8.98 -27.00
C ASP A 45 10.37 -10.15 -26.16
N LEU A 46 10.10 -9.94 -24.87
CA LEU A 46 9.62 -10.99 -23.97
C LEU A 46 8.13 -11.26 -24.20
N GLU A 47 7.79 -12.54 -24.34
CA GLU A 47 6.41 -13.00 -24.32
C GLU A 47 5.84 -12.91 -22.90
N PRO A 48 4.59 -12.43 -22.72
CA PRO A 48 3.96 -12.39 -21.40
C PRO A 48 3.75 -13.79 -20.82
N GLU A 49 4.22 -14.00 -19.60
CA GLU A 49 4.01 -15.24 -18.84
C GLU A 49 3.04 -15.01 -17.67
N ALA A 50 2.31 -16.06 -17.30
CA ALA A 50 1.43 -16.03 -16.15
C ALA A 50 2.24 -16.10 -14.85
N LEU A 51 1.76 -15.43 -13.80
CA LEU A 51 2.35 -15.54 -12.47
C LEU A 51 2.08 -16.93 -11.87
N ASP A 52 3.00 -17.39 -11.02
CA ASP A 52 2.87 -18.66 -10.32
C ASP A 52 1.71 -18.65 -9.33
N MET A 53 0.94 -19.73 -9.32
CA MET A 53 -0.14 -19.93 -8.37
C MET A 53 0.40 -20.60 -7.09
N PRO A 54 -0.11 -20.20 -5.90
CA PRO A 54 -1.28 -19.33 -5.73
C PRO A 54 -0.96 -17.83 -5.63
N PHE A 55 0.31 -17.43 -5.53
CA PHE A 55 0.73 -16.05 -5.24
C PHE A 55 0.45 -15.04 -6.36
N GLY A 56 0.12 -15.50 -7.57
CA GLY A 56 -0.34 -14.66 -8.68
C GLY A 56 -1.72 -14.05 -8.49
N MET A 57 -2.52 -14.52 -7.52
CA MET A 57 -3.87 -13.98 -7.26
C MET A 57 -3.82 -12.67 -6.49
N THR A 58 -4.18 -11.57 -7.16
CA THR A 58 -4.26 -10.23 -6.54
C THR A 58 -5.66 -9.64 -6.67
N SER A 59 -6.04 -8.79 -5.70
CA SER A 59 -7.26 -7.98 -5.78
C SER A 59 -6.93 -6.58 -6.28
N GLY A 60 -7.88 -5.93 -6.96
CA GLY A 60 -7.76 -4.52 -7.34
C GLY A 60 -7.50 -3.60 -6.14
N ALA A 61 -8.10 -3.90 -4.98
CA ALA A 61 -7.79 -3.23 -3.72
C ALA A 61 -6.32 -3.35 -3.30
N GLY A 62 -5.67 -4.50 -3.52
CA GLY A 62 -4.24 -4.68 -3.27
C GLY A 62 -3.36 -3.93 -4.26
N VAL A 63 -3.73 -3.91 -5.54
CA VAL A 63 -2.95 -3.25 -6.61
C VAL A 63 -2.83 -1.73 -6.39
N ILE A 64 -3.88 -1.08 -5.88
CA ILE A 64 -3.87 0.37 -5.68
C ILE A 64 -3.05 0.83 -4.47
N PHE A 65 -2.49 -0.06 -3.64
CA PHE A 65 -1.60 0.34 -2.52
C PHE A 65 -0.42 1.22 -2.97
N GLY A 66 -0.05 1.12 -4.25
CA GLY A 66 1.05 1.90 -4.82
C GLY A 66 0.82 3.42 -4.88
N VAL A 67 -0.43 3.89 -4.82
CA VAL A 67 -0.77 5.32 -4.86
C VAL A 67 -1.18 5.86 -3.49
N THR A 68 -0.95 7.14 -3.26
CA THR A 68 -1.48 7.82 -2.07
C THR A 68 -3.01 7.73 -2.01
N GLY A 69 -3.53 7.25 -0.88
CA GLY A 69 -4.95 7.01 -0.62
C GLY A 69 -5.45 5.64 -1.07
N GLY A 70 -4.61 4.83 -1.74
CA GLY A 70 -5.00 3.50 -2.20
C GLY A 70 -5.18 2.50 -1.06
N VAL A 71 -4.36 2.61 0.00
CA VAL A 71 -4.53 1.77 1.21
C VAL A 71 -5.84 2.13 1.90
N THR A 72 -6.11 3.42 2.07
CA THR A 72 -7.37 3.94 2.60
C THR A 72 -8.56 3.47 1.78
N GLU A 73 -8.48 3.57 0.45
CA GLU A 73 -9.56 3.11 -0.42
C GLU A 73 -9.81 1.60 -0.26
N ALA A 74 -8.76 0.78 -0.17
CA ALA A 74 -8.90 -0.65 0.09
C ALA A 74 -9.61 -0.94 1.43
N VAL A 75 -9.26 -0.20 2.49
CA VAL A 75 -9.95 -0.29 3.79
C VAL A 75 -11.42 0.13 3.66
N LEU A 76 -11.70 1.23 2.96
CA LEU A 76 -13.07 1.68 2.72
C LEU A 76 -13.90 0.66 1.95
N ARG A 77 -13.34 0.01 0.94
CA ARG A 77 -14.00 -1.09 0.20
C ARG A 77 -14.34 -2.26 1.13
N ARG A 78 -13.48 -2.58 2.09
CA ARG A 78 -13.72 -3.64 3.09
C ARG A 78 -14.82 -3.27 4.08
N LEU A 79 -14.90 -2.00 4.48
CA LEU A 79 -15.86 -1.50 5.48
C LEU A 79 -17.22 -1.10 4.90
N ALA A 80 -17.31 -0.80 3.60
CA ALA A 80 -18.55 -0.38 2.96
C ALA A 80 -19.68 -1.41 3.16
N SER A 81 -20.89 -0.96 3.50
CA SER A 81 -22.06 -1.84 3.58
C SER A 81 -22.52 -2.30 2.19
N ASP A 82 -22.52 -1.38 1.22
CA ASP A 82 -22.79 -1.68 -0.18
C ASP A 82 -21.54 -2.24 -0.87
N LYS A 83 -21.58 -3.54 -1.16
CA LYS A 83 -20.52 -4.28 -1.87
C LYS A 83 -20.72 -4.32 -3.39
N SER A 84 -21.75 -3.66 -3.91
CA SER A 84 -22.00 -3.58 -5.35
C SER A 84 -20.92 -2.76 -6.06
N ARG A 85 -20.92 -2.82 -7.39
CA ARG A 85 -20.08 -1.94 -8.22
C ARG A 85 -20.37 -0.46 -7.95
N GLY A 86 -21.61 -0.11 -7.61
CA GLY A 86 -22.01 1.25 -7.24
C GLY A 86 -21.36 1.69 -5.93
N GLY A 87 -21.42 0.84 -4.89
CA GLY A 87 -20.76 1.10 -3.60
C GLY A 87 -19.24 1.26 -3.72
N LEU A 88 -18.60 0.44 -4.55
CA LEU A 88 -17.16 0.57 -4.86
C LEU A 88 -16.82 1.88 -5.58
N TYR A 89 -17.69 2.31 -6.50
CA TYR A 89 -17.53 3.60 -7.18
C TYR A 89 -17.69 4.76 -6.19
N THR A 90 -18.65 4.70 -5.27
CA THR A 90 -18.80 5.69 -4.20
C THR A 90 -17.55 5.75 -3.32
N ALA A 91 -16.93 4.61 -2.98
CA ALA A 91 -15.67 4.59 -2.22
C ALA A 91 -14.53 5.33 -2.96
N ALA A 92 -14.43 5.18 -4.29
CA ALA A 92 -13.46 5.90 -5.11
C ALA A 92 -13.70 7.43 -5.14
N LEU A 93 -14.95 7.87 -4.93
CA LEU A 93 -15.35 9.28 -4.92
C LEU A 93 -15.27 9.96 -3.54
N THR A 94 -14.78 9.27 -2.52
CA THR A 94 -14.65 9.82 -1.15
C THR A 94 -13.62 10.95 -1.00
N GLY A 95 -12.87 11.27 -2.08
CA GLY A 95 -11.85 12.33 -2.07
C GLY A 95 -10.46 11.85 -1.66
N VAL A 96 -10.27 10.56 -1.40
CA VAL A 96 -8.97 9.98 -1.00
C VAL A 96 -7.98 9.84 -2.15
N ARG A 97 -8.42 9.94 -3.41
CA ARG A 97 -7.58 9.86 -4.62
C ARG A 97 -6.91 11.19 -4.96
N GLY A 98 -5.88 11.13 -5.80
CA GLY A 98 -5.18 12.30 -6.35
C GLY A 98 -3.93 12.72 -5.56
N MET A 99 -3.28 13.78 -6.04
CA MET A 99 -1.90 14.16 -5.66
C MET A 99 -1.79 15.28 -4.62
N LYS A 100 -2.92 15.71 -4.02
CA LYS A 100 -2.88 16.72 -2.94
C LYS A 100 -2.07 16.18 -1.75
N GLY A 101 -1.33 17.07 -1.09
CA GLY A 101 -0.43 16.73 0.02
C GLY A 101 -1.16 16.16 1.25
N VAL A 102 -2.34 16.71 1.56
CA VAL A 102 -3.27 16.17 2.55
C VAL A 102 -4.65 16.09 1.90
N LYS A 103 -5.35 14.99 2.10
CA LYS A 103 -6.72 14.76 1.68
C LYS A 103 -7.51 14.28 2.89
N GLU A 104 -8.77 14.67 2.97
CA GLU A 104 -9.64 14.34 4.10
C GLU A 104 -10.93 13.74 3.58
N ALA A 105 -11.44 12.76 4.32
CA ALA A 105 -12.72 12.13 4.03
C ALA A 105 -13.48 11.87 5.33
N ARG A 106 -14.80 11.90 5.21
CA ARG A 106 -15.72 11.50 6.28
C ARG A 106 -16.62 10.44 5.71
N VAL A 107 -16.64 9.28 6.36
CA VAL A 107 -17.39 8.13 5.87
C VAL A 107 -18.30 7.61 6.97
N PRO A 108 -19.60 7.39 6.70
CA PRO A 108 -20.49 6.76 7.64
C PRO A 108 -20.07 5.30 7.86
N TYR A 109 -19.97 4.88 9.12
CA TYR A 109 -19.66 3.51 9.50
C TYR A 109 -20.47 3.12 10.73
N LEU A 110 -21.38 2.17 10.57
CA LEU A 110 -22.37 1.78 11.59
C LEU A 110 -23.16 3.01 12.09
N ASP A 111 -23.07 3.31 13.38
CA ASP A 111 -23.78 4.39 14.08
C ASP A 111 -22.95 5.68 14.20
N ARG A 112 -21.76 5.75 13.59
CA ARG A 112 -20.86 6.91 13.69
C ARG A 112 -20.24 7.31 12.35
N GLU A 113 -19.65 8.51 12.36
CA GLU A 113 -18.78 8.99 11.29
C GLU A 113 -17.33 8.61 11.60
N VAL A 114 -16.59 8.12 10.59
CA VAL A 114 -15.15 7.88 10.65
C VAL A 114 -14.46 9.01 9.91
N ARG A 115 -13.57 9.72 10.63
CA ARG A 115 -12.78 10.83 10.09
C ARG A 115 -11.43 10.31 9.61
N ILE A 116 -11.12 10.55 8.34
CA ILE A 116 -9.96 9.98 7.68
C ILE A 116 -9.08 11.10 7.13
N ALA A 117 -7.77 10.97 7.33
CA ALA A 117 -6.77 11.76 6.63
C ALA A 117 -5.86 10.86 5.79
N VAL A 118 -5.53 11.32 4.59
CA VAL A 118 -4.53 10.71 3.71
C VAL A 118 -3.43 11.73 3.48
N VAL A 119 -2.22 11.38 3.92
CA VAL A 119 -1.05 12.25 3.90
C VAL A 119 -0.03 11.73 2.91
N SER A 120 0.42 12.62 2.04
CA SER A 120 1.40 12.36 1.00
C SER A 120 2.60 13.29 1.18
N GLY A 121 3.70 12.77 1.72
CA GLY A 121 4.92 13.51 2.04
C GLY A 121 5.11 13.71 3.55
N LEU A 122 6.33 13.47 4.04
CA LEU A 122 6.64 13.60 5.48
C LEU A 122 6.50 15.03 6.02
N SER A 123 6.73 16.06 5.21
CA SER A 123 6.49 17.45 5.62
C SER A 123 5.02 17.73 5.92
N ASN A 124 4.11 17.13 5.14
CA ASN A 124 2.67 17.19 5.38
C ASN A 124 2.29 16.37 6.62
N ALA A 125 2.98 15.24 6.86
CA ALA A 125 2.75 14.40 8.03
C ALA A 125 3.11 15.14 9.32
N GLU A 126 4.28 15.78 9.38
CA GLU A 126 4.69 16.60 10.51
C GLU A 126 3.63 17.68 10.81
N SER A 127 3.20 18.40 9.79
CA SER A 127 2.18 19.45 9.93
C SER A 127 0.85 18.90 10.49
N LEU A 128 0.41 17.73 10.01
CA LEU A 128 -0.81 17.08 10.49
C LEU A 128 -0.67 16.60 11.94
N ILE A 129 0.47 16.00 12.28
CA ILE A 129 0.76 15.52 13.64
C ILE A 129 0.66 16.69 14.64
N GLN A 130 1.25 17.85 14.32
CA GLN A 130 1.15 19.02 15.19
C GLN A 130 -0.30 19.48 15.42
N LYS A 131 -1.14 19.45 14.38
CA LYS A 131 -2.59 19.78 14.50
C LYS A 131 -3.37 18.76 15.33
N ILE A 132 -3.00 17.49 15.24
CA ILE A 132 -3.61 16.43 16.06
C ILE A 132 -3.20 16.59 17.53
N LEU A 133 -1.91 16.84 17.79
CA LEU A 133 -1.37 17.01 19.15
C LEU A 133 -1.90 18.28 19.83
N SER A 134 -2.10 19.36 19.08
CA SER A 134 -2.69 20.60 19.61
C SER A 134 -4.20 20.49 19.87
N GLY A 135 -4.86 19.46 19.33
CA GLY A 135 -6.30 19.28 19.38
C GLY A 135 -7.08 20.12 18.36
N GLU A 136 -6.41 20.78 17.42
CA GLU A 136 -7.04 21.51 16.31
C GLU A 136 -7.80 20.55 15.39
N GLU A 137 -7.22 19.38 15.12
CA GLU A 137 -7.81 18.35 14.26
C GLU A 137 -7.93 17.00 14.97
N ARG A 138 -8.92 16.20 14.57
CA ARG A 138 -9.12 14.85 15.10
C ARG A 138 -9.54 13.89 13.99
N TYR A 139 -8.77 12.81 13.85
CA TYR A 139 -9.03 11.72 12.91
C TYR A 139 -9.11 10.38 13.64
N ASP A 140 -9.83 9.44 13.05
CA ASP A 140 -9.94 8.04 13.51
C ASP A 140 -8.97 7.13 12.76
N PHE A 141 -8.62 7.47 11.52
CA PHE A 141 -7.70 6.73 10.67
C PHE A 141 -6.86 7.69 9.83
N VAL A 142 -5.54 7.47 9.81
CA VAL A 142 -4.60 8.29 9.05
C VAL A 142 -3.69 7.39 8.22
N GLU A 143 -3.73 7.54 6.89
CA GLU A 143 -2.73 6.95 6.01
C GLU A 143 -1.58 7.95 5.81
N VAL A 144 -0.34 7.51 6.01
CA VAL A 144 0.85 8.33 5.76
C VAL A 144 1.75 7.64 4.75
N MET A 145 2.03 8.33 3.65
CA MET A 145 3.02 7.94 2.65
C MET A 145 4.19 8.91 2.71
N ALA A 146 5.41 8.41 2.92
CA ALA A 146 6.59 9.26 3.02
C ALA A 146 6.91 10.00 1.70
N CYS A 147 6.77 9.30 0.57
CA CYS A 147 7.00 9.87 -0.75
C CYS A 147 5.76 10.60 -1.26
N PRO A 148 5.87 11.86 -1.74
CA PRO A 148 4.77 12.55 -2.41
C PRO A 148 4.25 11.74 -3.61
N GLY A 149 2.94 11.46 -3.63
CA GLY A 149 2.29 10.62 -4.65
C GLY A 149 2.22 9.12 -4.30
N GLY A 150 2.81 8.70 -3.17
CA GLY A 150 2.86 7.29 -2.77
C GLY A 150 4.01 6.51 -3.41
N CYS A 151 3.96 5.19 -3.30
CA CYS A 151 5.02 4.27 -3.71
C CYS A 151 5.37 4.35 -5.20
N VAL A 152 4.43 4.73 -6.09
CA VAL A 152 4.70 4.97 -7.52
C VAL A 152 5.79 6.02 -7.77
N SER A 153 6.03 6.88 -6.79
CA SER A 153 7.04 7.95 -6.78
C SER A 153 8.23 7.64 -5.87
N GLY A 154 8.35 6.40 -5.37
CA GLY A 154 9.41 6.01 -4.45
C GLY A 154 10.82 6.12 -5.05
N ALA A 155 11.82 6.32 -4.20
CA ALA A 155 13.21 6.55 -4.62
C ALA A 155 13.86 5.37 -5.36
N GLY A 156 13.29 4.17 -5.26
CA GLY A 156 13.74 3.00 -6.00
C GLY A 156 13.24 2.95 -7.46
N GLN A 157 12.38 3.88 -7.86
CA GLN A 157 11.83 3.98 -9.22
C GLN A 157 12.78 4.71 -10.17
N PRO A 158 12.71 4.47 -11.49
CA PRO A 158 13.32 5.34 -12.48
C PRO A 158 12.86 6.79 -12.31
N TYR A 159 13.77 7.72 -12.58
CA TYR A 159 13.43 9.15 -12.57
C TYR A 159 12.29 9.44 -13.54
N SER A 160 11.38 10.32 -13.12
CA SER A 160 10.31 10.84 -13.96
C SER A 160 9.85 12.19 -13.41
N ALA A 161 9.37 13.04 -14.30
CA ALA A 161 8.68 14.27 -13.93
C ALA A 161 7.36 13.98 -13.18
N SER A 162 6.70 15.01 -12.69
CA SER A 162 5.41 14.89 -11.99
C SER A 162 4.33 14.20 -12.83
N THR A 163 4.31 14.46 -14.14
CA THR A 163 3.36 13.85 -15.09
C THR A 163 3.52 12.34 -15.15
N GLY A 164 4.73 11.83 -15.37
CA GLY A 164 4.95 10.39 -15.43
C GLY A 164 4.75 9.67 -14.09
N LYS A 165 4.92 10.37 -12.95
CA LYS A 165 4.53 9.84 -11.64
C LYS A 165 3.01 9.68 -11.52
N ALA A 166 2.24 10.63 -12.03
CA ALA A 166 0.78 10.55 -12.05
C ALA A 166 0.30 9.43 -13.00
N GLU A 167 0.90 9.30 -14.19
CA GLU A 167 0.61 8.24 -15.15
C GLU A 167 0.83 6.83 -14.58
N ARG A 168 1.89 6.63 -13.79
CA ARG A 168 2.11 5.37 -13.05
C ARG A 168 0.93 5.05 -12.11
N GLY A 169 0.40 6.05 -11.43
CA GLY A 169 -0.77 5.90 -10.57
C GLY A 169 -2.04 5.54 -11.35
N GLU A 170 -2.27 6.20 -12.49
CA GLU A 170 -3.39 5.87 -13.38
C GLU A 170 -3.30 4.45 -13.95
N GLY A 171 -2.09 3.95 -14.18
CA GLY A 171 -1.86 2.55 -14.54
C GLY A 171 -2.36 1.58 -13.47
N LEU A 172 -2.08 1.83 -12.19
CA LEU A 172 -2.58 0.99 -11.09
C LEU A 172 -4.11 1.02 -11.00
N TYR A 173 -4.73 2.19 -11.18
CA TYR A 173 -6.19 2.28 -11.25
C TYR A 173 -6.77 1.60 -12.50
N ALA A 174 -6.05 1.57 -13.63
CA ALA A 174 -6.48 0.83 -14.82
C ALA A 174 -6.51 -0.68 -14.55
N VAL A 175 -5.48 -1.21 -13.90
CA VAL A 175 -5.43 -2.63 -13.47
C VAL A 175 -6.55 -2.94 -12.49
N ASP A 176 -6.77 -2.07 -11.50
CA ASP A 176 -7.91 -2.22 -10.58
C ASP A 176 -9.25 -2.24 -11.31
N ARG A 177 -9.48 -1.37 -12.31
CA ARG A 177 -10.75 -1.33 -13.08
C ARG A 177 -11.05 -2.65 -13.80
N VAL A 178 -10.04 -3.35 -14.31
CA VAL A 178 -10.22 -4.62 -15.04
C VAL A 178 -10.08 -5.86 -14.16
N SER A 179 -9.56 -5.73 -12.93
CA SER A 179 -9.44 -6.86 -11.99
C SER A 179 -10.81 -7.51 -11.69
N SER A 180 -10.86 -8.83 -11.69
CA SER A 180 -12.06 -9.61 -11.34
C SER A 180 -12.36 -9.58 -9.84
N ILE A 181 -11.33 -9.52 -9.01
CA ILE A 181 -11.43 -9.49 -7.54
C ILE A 181 -11.23 -8.05 -7.09
N LYS A 182 -12.29 -7.35 -6.69
CA LYS A 182 -12.19 -5.91 -6.35
C LYS A 182 -11.74 -5.65 -4.93
N ARG A 183 -11.99 -6.60 -4.02
CA ARG A 183 -11.83 -6.43 -2.59
C ARG A 183 -10.87 -7.46 -2.03
N SER A 184 -10.07 -7.07 -1.04
CA SER A 184 -9.04 -7.95 -0.48
C SER A 184 -9.65 -9.19 0.18
N GLU A 185 -10.83 -9.07 0.79
CA GLU A 185 -11.54 -10.19 1.43
C GLU A 185 -12.17 -11.19 0.45
N GLU A 186 -12.19 -10.89 -0.85
CA GLU A 186 -12.69 -11.79 -1.90
C GLU A 186 -11.58 -12.65 -2.51
N ASN A 187 -10.32 -12.43 -2.13
CA ASN A 187 -9.20 -13.21 -2.65
C ASN A 187 -9.21 -14.62 -2.02
N SER A 188 -9.44 -15.65 -2.84
CA SER A 188 -9.58 -17.03 -2.39
C SER A 188 -8.30 -17.59 -1.75
N LEU A 189 -7.11 -17.19 -2.20
CA LEU A 189 -5.86 -17.56 -1.54
C LEU A 189 -5.85 -17.00 -0.11
N VAL A 190 -6.18 -15.73 0.04
CA VAL A 190 -6.23 -15.09 1.36
C VAL A 190 -7.26 -15.78 2.25
N GLN A 191 -8.44 -16.11 1.74
CA GLN A 191 -9.45 -16.85 2.50
C GLN A 191 -8.94 -18.22 2.98
N SER A 192 -8.25 -18.98 2.12
CA SER A 192 -7.66 -20.27 2.50
C SER A 192 -6.56 -20.09 3.56
N LEU A 193 -5.67 -19.09 3.42
CA LEU A 193 -4.63 -18.81 4.42
C LEU A 193 -5.23 -18.54 5.80
N TYR A 194 -6.32 -17.75 5.88
CA TYR A 194 -7.01 -17.47 7.14
C TYR A 194 -7.76 -18.68 7.72
N GLY A 195 -8.24 -19.58 6.86
CA GLY A 195 -8.91 -20.82 7.27
C GLY A 195 -7.96 -21.92 7.77
N ASP A 196 -6.74 -21.93 7.24
CA ASP A 196 -5.76 -23.01 7.46
C ASP A 196 -4.52 -22.49 8.21
N VAL A 197 -3.50 -22.03 7.48
CA VAL A 197 -2.15 -21.73 8.01
C VAL A 197 -2.16 -20.68 9.12
N LEU A 198 -3.00 -19.66 9.01
CA LEU A 198 -3.06 -18.54 9.96
C LEU A 198 -4.05 -18.80 11.11
N LYS A 199 -4.80 -19.91 11.09
CA LYS A 199 -5.85 -20.16 12.07
C LYS A 199 -5.27 -20.26 13.48
N GLY A 200 -5.70 -19.35 14.36
CA GLY A 200 -5.20 -19.25 15.73
C GLY A 200 -3.83 -18.58 15.88
N ARG A 201 -3.19 -18.17 14.77
CA ARG A 201 -1.84 -17.60 14.74
C ARG A 201 -1.74 -16.27 13.98
N VAL A 202 -2.88 -15.64 13.64
CA VAL A 202 -2.91 -14.37 12.87
C VAL A 202 -2.07 -13.28 13.53
N HIS A 203 -2.26 -13.07 14.83
CA HIS A 203 -1.52 -12.03 15.56
C HIS A 203 -0.03 -12.37 15.66
N GLU A 204 0.30 -13.62 15.94
CA GLU A 204 1.69 -14.11 16.01
C GLU A 204 2.44 -13.92 14.68
N LEU A 205 1.79 -14.19 13.55
CA LEU A 205 2.47 -14.27 12.24
C LEU A 205 2.40 -12.97 11.43
N LEU A 206 1.36 -12.15 11.59
CA LEU A 206 1.09 -11.01 10.72
C LEU A 206 1.12 -9.65 11.43
N HIS A 207 1.34 -9.61 12.74
CA HIS A 207 1.41 -8.36 13.50
C HIS A 207 2.82 -8.15 14.06
N VAL A 208 3.16 -6.89 14.25
CA VAL A 208 4.40 -6.46 14.89
C VAL A 208 4.09 -5.22 15.73
N ASP A 209 4.75 -5.12 16.89
CA ASP A 209 4.68 -3.94 17.75
C ASP A 209 5.91 -3.06 17.54
N TYR A 210 5.69 -1.78 17.25
CA TYR A 210 6.75 -0.79 17.16
C TYR A 210 6.95 -0.14 18.54
N VAL A 211 7.93 -0.60 19.30
CA VAL A 211 8.24 -0.04 20.63
C VAL A 211 9.20 1.15 20.47
N LYS A 212 8.94 2.20 21.24
CA LYS A 212 9.81 3.38 21.32
C LYS A 212 11.05 3.02 22.13
N ASP A 213 12.12 2.59 21.47
CA ASP A 213 13.37 2.30 22.16
C ASP A 213 14.07 3.61 22.55
N GLY A 214 14.58 3.66 23.78
CA GLY A 214 14.94 4.89 24.53
C GLY A 214 15.96 5.83 23.85
N GLY A 215 15.53 6.59 22.83
CA GLY A 215 16.26 7.71 22.24
C GLY A 215 16.72 7.54 20.79
N ARG A 216 16.46 6.40 20.13
CA ARG A 216 16.61 6.31 18.67
C ARG A 216 15.24 6.40 18.05
N ASN A 217 15.00 7.47 17.31
CA ASN A 217 13.87 7.52 16.40
C ASN A 217 14.07 6.40 15.38
N VAL A 218 13.28 5.34 15.50
CA VAL A 218 13.08 4.35 14.44
C VAL A 218 12.25 5.01 13.34
#